data_AF-A0A8H7WF07-F1
#
_entry.id   AF-A0A8H7WF07-F1
#
_cell.length_a   1.000
_cell.length_b   1.000
_cell.length_c   1.000
_cell.angle_alpha   90.00
_cell.angle_beta   90.00
_cell.angle_gamma   90.00
#
_symmetry.space_group_name_H-M   'P 1'
#
loop_
_entity.id
_entity.type
_entity.pdbx_description
1 polymer ?
#
loop_
_entity_poly.entity_id
_entity_poly.type
_entity_poly.pdbx_seq_one_letter_code
_entity_poly.pdbx_strand_id
1 'polypeptide(L)'
;METEGNDFTTADTAPDGDVILVIGAGMKRLKAYSLVLKSASRVFSAMLGPRFNEGQRLDDNESTEIDMPEDDAEAMEIMLNVIHGCNNAVHDGLDASQILRVAITADKFDCNVALAFAIKVWLNCANITDSNQLWRLLRAAYWFDNAKSFEEISLGLILHHRGSYLKLWAHDDIDADILIRTCRKSELFAHSKIPS
;
A
#
# COMPACT_ATOMS: atom_id res chain seq x y z
N MET A 1 20.99 34.08 8.98
CA MET A 1 19.78 33.55 8.33
C MET A 1 20.24 32.27 7.66
N GLU A 2 20.34 31.22 8.46
CA GLU A 2 20.84 29.92 8.05
C GLU A 2 19.63 29.12 7.57
N THR A 3 19.60 28.79 6.29
CA THR A 3 18.61 27.87 5.74
C THR A 3 19.04 26.45 6.14
N GLU A 4 18.31 25.86 7.07
CA GLU A 4 18.45 24.46 7.45
C GLU A 4 18.26 23.59 6.20
N GLY A 5 19.35 22.90 5.82
CA GLY A 5 19.31 21.86 4.80
C GLY A 5 18.51 20.69 5.35
N ASN A 6 17.30 20.49 4.83
CA ASN A 6 16.50 19.33 5.17
C ASN A 6 17.12 18.11 4.48
N ASP A 7 17.97 17.39 5.22
CA ASP A 7 18.65 16.18 4.78
C ASP A 7 17.63 15.03 4.74
N PHE A 8 16.84 14.98 3.67
CA PHE A 8 15.99 13.86 3.37
C PHE A 8 16.85 12.69 2.88
N THR A 9 17.21 11.78 3.79
CA THR A 9 17.84 10.51 3.42
C THR A 9 16.99 9.82 2.35
N THR A 10 17.53 9.73 1.14
CA THR A 10 16.91 9.01 0.03
C THR A 10 17.07 7.54 0.34
N ALA A 11 15.98 6.82 0.63
CA ALA A 11 16.05 5.37 0.80
C ALA A 11 16.24 4.75 -0.59
N ASP A 12 17.29 3.96 -0.73
CA ASP A 12 17.82 3.55 -2.03
C ASP A 12 17.14 2.26 -2.54
N THR A 13 15.82 2.32 -2.72
CA THR A 13 15.04 1.19 -3.23
C THR A 13 15.39 0.86 -4.69
N ALA A 14 15.82 1.87 -5.48
CA ALA A 14 16.30 1.74 -6.84
C ALA A 14 17.32 2.85 -7.18
N PRO A 15 18.63 2.61 -7.03
CA PRO A 15 19.67 3.65 -7.20
C PRO A 15 19.63 4.37 -8.54
N ASP A 16 19.39 3.64 -9.61
CA ASP A 16 19.32 4.16 -10.98
C ASP A 16 17.86 4.38 -11.45
N GLY A 17 16.91 4.47 -10.52
CA GLY A 17 15.50 4.74 -10.81
C GLY A 17 15.30 6.07 -11.53
N ASP A 18 14.39 6.08 -12.50
CA ASP A 18 13.99 7.22 -13.35
C ASP A 18 12.82 8.03 -12.76
N VAL A 19 12.22 7.56 -11.66
CA VAL A 19 11.16 8.24 -10.91
C VAL A 19 11.57 8.41 -9.45
N ILE A 20 11.23 9.56 -8.87
CA ILE A 20 11.36 9.86 -7.44
C ILE A 20 9.97 10.12 -6.87
N LEU A 21 9.54 9.30 -5.93
CA LEU A 21 8.28 9.49 -5.21
C LEU A 21 8.53 10.28 -3.92
N VAL A 22 7.89 11.43 -3.76
CA VAL A 22 8.01 12.32 -2.61
C VAL A 22 6.77 12.14 -1.73
N ILE A 23 6.88 11.35 -0.67
CA ILE A 23 5.73 10.76 0.04
C ILE A 23 5.57 11.35 1.44
N GLY A 24 4.32 11.48 1.92
CA GLY A 24 4.01 11.89 3.29
C GLY A 24 4.45 13.32 3.57
N ALA A 25 3.98 14.27 2.75
CA ALA A 25 4.41 15.67 2.74
C ALA A 25 5.95 15.85 2.73
N GLY A 26 6.66 15.00 1.99
CA GLY A 26 8.12 15.04 1.86
C GLY A 26 8.89 14.21 2.88
N MET A 27 8.22 13.49 3.78
CA MET A 27 8.87 12.62 4.78
C MET A 27 9.85 11.60 4.17
N LYS A 28 9.55 11.06 2.98
CA LYS A 28 10.47 10.17 2.26
C LYS A 28 10.56 10.51 0.78
N ARG A 29 11.76 10.34 0.23
CA ARG A 29 12.04 10.38 -1.20
C ARG A 29 12.54 9.01 -1.61
N LEU A 30 11.74 8.30 -2.40
CA LEU A 30 12.01 6.93 -2.82
C LEU A 30 12.26 6.88 -4.32
N LYS A 31 13.43 6.41 -4.73
CA LYS A 31 13.72 6.18 -6.16
C LYS A 31 13.11 4.85 -6.58
N ALA A 32 12.52 4.82 -7.78
CA ALA A 32 11.90 3.65 -8.37
C ALA A 32 12.11 3.61 -9.88
N TYR A 33 12.10 2.40 -10.45
CA TYR A 33 12.04 2.23 -11.90
C TYR A 33 10.58 2.32 -12.38
N SER A 34 10.28 3.29 -13.24
CA SER A 34 8.96 3.51 -13.82
C SER A 34 8.44 2.24 -14.49
N LEU A 35 9.29 1.50 -15.22
CA LEU A 35 8.91 0.26 -15.89
C LEU A 35 8.42 -0.81 -14.89
N VAL A 36 9.09 -0.93 -13.75
CA VAL A 36 8.71 -1.89 -12.71
C VAL A 36 7.38 -1.47 -12.09
N LEU A 37 7.20 -0.18 -11.77
CA LEU A 37 5.94 0.35 -11.23
C LEU A 37 4.77 0.13 -12.20
N LYS A 38 4.95 0.48 -13.48
CA LYS A 38 3.93 0.30 -14.53
C LYS A 38 3.57 -1.18 -14.72
N SER A 39 4.54 -2.08 -14.58
CA SER A 39 4.29 -3.52 -14.67
C SER A 39 3.57 -4.08 -13.43
N ALA A 40 3.84 -3.53 -12.25
CA ALA A 40 3.29 -4.00 -10.98
C ALA A 40 1.87 -3.48 -10.70
N SER A 41 1.48 -2.37 -11.33
CA SER A 41 0.30 -1.60 -10.96
C SER A 41 -0.36 -0.93 -12.17
N ARG A 42 -1.68 -1.09 -12.30
CA ARG A 42 -2.45 -0.35 -13.30
C ARG A 42 -2.53 1.14 -12.98
N VAL A 43 -2.53 1.50 -11.70
CA VAL A 43 -2.56 2.89 -11.24
C VAL A 43 -1.27 3.61 -11.65
N PHE A 44 -0.11 3.01 -11.35
CA PHE A 44 1.17 3.55 -11.82
C PHE A 44 1.30 3.47 -13.34
N SER A 45 0.77 2.44 -14.00
CA SER A 45 0.70 2.39 -15.47
C SER A 45 -0.08 3.55 -16.07
N ALA A 46 -1.17 3.97 -15.45
CA ALA A 46 -1.95 5.12 -15.89
C ALA A 46 -1.20 6.42 -15.59
N MET A 47 -0.76 6.60 -14.32
CA MET A 47 -0.08 7.80 -13.82
C MET A 47 1.22 8.13 -14.57
N LEU A 48 2.02 7.10 -14.88
CA LEU A 48 3.31 7.23 -15.59
C LEU A 48 3.15 7.02 -17.11
N GLY A 49 1.91 7.00 -17.60
CA GLY A 49 1.60 6.89 -19.02
C GLY A 49 1.66 8.24 -19.73
N PRO A 50 1.72 8.25 -21.08
CA PRO A 50 1.94 9.47 -21.88
C PRO A 50 0.78 10.49 -21.80
N ARG A 51 -0.33 10.13 -21.16
CA ARG A 51 -1.51 10.98 -20.98
C ARG A 51 -1.35 11.99 -19.84
N PHE A 52 -0.38 11.78 -18.97
CA PHE A 52 -0.11 12.62 -17.82
C PHE A 52 1.24 13.30 -17.97
N ASN A 53 1.40 14.46 -17.32
CA ASN A 53 2.64 15.25 -17.40
C ASN A 53 3.84 14.45 -16.87
N GLU A 54 3.62 13.62 -15.87
CA GLU A 54 4.58 12.72 -15.25
C GLU A 54 5.15 11.72 -16.28
N GLY A 55 4.29 11.14 -17.13
CA GLY A 55 4.74 10.23 -18.19
C GLY A 55 5.47 10.94 -19.33
N GLN A 56 5.09 12.19 -19.65
CA GLN A 56 5.76 12.97 -20.70
C GLN A 56 7.17 13.38 -20.29
N ARG A 57 7.38 13.74 -19.02
CA ARG A 57 8.71 14.12 -18.48
C ARG A 57 9.70 12.95 -18.46
N LEU A 58 9.21 11.71 -18.35
CA LEU A 58 10.06 10.52 -18.46
C LEU A 58 10.67 10.35 -19.86
N ASP A 59 9.95 10.74 -20.91
CA ASP A 59 10.45 10.64 -22.29
C ASP A 59 11.58 11.65 -22.58
N ASP A 60 11.67 12.73 -21.80
CA ASP A 60 12.68 13.78 -21.92
C ASP A 60 14.01 13.45 -21.18
N ASN A 61 14.17 12.23 -20.65
CA ASN A 61 15.32 11.78 -19.84
C ASN A 61 15.59 12.63 -18.57
N GLU A 62 14.60 13.38 -18.10
CA GLU A 62 14.66 14.03 -16.79
C GLU A 62 14.10 13.11 -15.70
N SER A 63 14.79 13.05 -14.55
CA SER A 63 14.26 12.37 -13.37
C SER A 63 12.92 13.00 -12.99
N THR A 64 11.86 12.19 -12.98
CA THR A 64 10.49 12.69 -12.71
C THR A 64 10.17 12.57 -11.23
N GLU A 65 9.97 13.71 -10.56
CA GLU A 65 9.45 13.73 -9.19
C GLU A 65 7.92 13.73 -9.18
N ILE A 66 7.33 12.94 -8.29
CA ILE A 66 5.89 12.81 -8.10
C ILE A 66 5.57 13.00 -6.62
N ASP A 67 4.80 14.04 -6.33
CA ASP A 67 4.36 14.36 -4.98
C ASP A 67 3.16 13.50 -4.57
N MET A 68 3.29 12.84 -3.42
CA MET A 68 2.28 11.98 -2.80
C MET A 68 2.11 12.36 -1.32
N PRO A 69 1.66 13.59 -1.02
CA PRO A 69 1.74 14.13 0.33
C PRO A 69 0.81 13.42 1.33
N GLU A 70 -0.27 12.82 0.85
CA GLU A 70 -1.29 12.13 1.66
C GLU A 70 -1.00 10.63 1.86
N ASP A 71 0.07 10.11 1.23
CA ASP A 71 0.40 8.69 1.26
C ASP A 71 1.29 8.30 2.44
N ASP A 72 1.08 7.10 2.96
CA ASP A 72 1.88 6.52 4.04
C ASP A 72 3.29 6.18 3.53
N ALA A 73 4.28 6.93 4.00
CA ALA A 73 5.67 6.82 3.58
C ALA A 73 6.31 5.47 3.96
N GLU A 74 5.94 4.89 5.10
CA GLU A 74 6.49 3.60 5.55
C GLU A 74 5.87 2.44 4.76
N ALA A 75 4.55 2.46 4.58
CA ALA A 75 3.85 1.44 3.81
C ALA A 75 4.26 1.46 2.33
N MET A 76 4.47 2.64 1.76
CA MET A 76 4.98 2.80 0.40
C MET A 76 6.39 2.24 0.25
N GLU A 77 7.31 2.52 1.18
CA GLU A 77 8.67 1.96 1.14
C GLU A 77 8.66 0.43 1.20
N ILE A 78 7.89 -0.16 2.12
CA ILE A 78 7.77 -1.62 2.22
C ILE A 78 7.25 -2.21 0.89
N MET A 79 6.19 -1.63 0.35
CA MET A 79 5.60 -2.06 -0.93
C MET A 79 6.62 -1.99 -2.07
N LEU A 80 7.36 -0.89 -2.19
CA LEU A 80 8.35 -0.69 -3.24
C LEU A 80 9.55 -1.62 -3.09
N ASN A 81 10.04 -1.85 -1.87
CA ASN A 81 11.12 -2.79 -1.63
C ASN A 81 10.75 -4.20 -2.09
N VAL A 82 9.50 -4.64 -1.88
CA VAL A 82 9.03 -5.94 -2.40
C VAL A 82 8.94 -5.93 -3.92
N ILE A 83 8.33 -4.90 -4.51
CA ILE A 83 8.14 -4.78 -5.97
C ILE A 83 9.48 -4.74 -6.72
N HIS A 84 10.51 -4.12 -6.14
CA HIS A 84 11.86 -4.06 -6.68
C HIS A 84 12.73 -5.28 -6.36
N GLY A 85 12.24 -6.24 -5.58
CA GLY A 85 12.99 -7.44 -5.20
C GLY A 85 14.02 -7.20 -4.10
N CYS A 86 14.05 -6.02 -3.49
CA CYS A 86 14.85 -5.65 -2.32
C CYS A 86 14.25 -6.22 -1.03
N ASN A 87 13.86 -7.50 -1.04
CA ASN A 87 13.16 -8.15 0.07
C ASN A 87 13.99 -8.21 1.36
N ASN A 88 15.32 -8.17 1.25
CA ASN A 88 16.24 -8.08 2.39
C ASN A 88 16.16 -6.73 3.12
N ALA A 89 15.64 -5.68 2.48
CA ALA A 89 15.38 -4.38 3.09
C ALA A 89 13.99 -4.32 3.77
N VAL A 90 13.14 -5.34 3.58
CA VAL A 90 11.90 -5.48 4.33
C VAL A 90 12.22 -6.19 5.63
N HIS A 91 12.02 -5.51 6.76
CA HIS A 91 12.30 -6.09 8.07
C HIS A 91 11.56 -7.42 8.28
N ASP A 92 12.28 -8.41 8.80
CA ASP A 92 11.67 -9.65 9.28
C ASP A 92 10.69 -9.32 10.42
N GLY A 93 9.41 -9.72 10.25
CA GLY A 93 8.40 -9.58 11.30
C GLY A 93 7.68 -8.24 11.35
N LEU A 94 7.12 -7.79 10.21
CA LEU A 94 6.14 -6.70 10.20
C LEU A 94 5.01 -6.98 11.20
N ASP A 95 4.64 -5.98 11.99
CA ASP A 95 3.50 -6.09 12.88
C ASP A 95 2.16 -5.98 12.13
N ALA A 96 1.07 -6.39 12.78
CA ALA A 96 -0.25 -6.38 12.18
C ALA A 96 -0.74 -4.98 11.74
N SER A 97 -0.25 -3.90 12.37
CA SER A 97 -0.54 -2.52 12.00
C SER A 97 0.17 -2.16 10.71
N GLN A 98 1.48 -2.42 10.62
CA GLN A 98 2.28 -2.20 9.41
C GLN A 98 1.69 -2.98 8.22
N ILE A 99 1.35 -4.26 8.42
CA ILE A 99 0.74 -5.10 7.37
C ILE A 99 -0.58 -4.49 6.88
N LEU A 100 -1.43 -3.99 7.79
CA LEU A 100 -2.68 -3.34 7.41
C LEU A 100 -2.44 -2.06 6.60
N ARG A 101 -1.49 -1.21 7.00
CA ARG A 101 -1.17 0.01 6.25
C ARG A 101 -0.65 -0.31 4.85
N VAL A 102 0.23 -1.31 4.72
CA VAL A 102 0.67 -1.83 3.41
C VAL A 102 -0.50 -2.37 2.59
N ALA A 103 -1.47 -3.04 3.21
CA ALA A 103 -2.65 -3.54 2.50
C ALA A 103 -3.51 -2.42 1.91
N ILE A 104 -3.70 -1.33 2.66
CA ILE A 104 -4.44 -0.15 2.20
C ILE A 104 -3.68 0.52 1.04
N THR A 105 -2.36 0.72 1.19
CA THR A 105 -1.51 1.29 0.13
C THR A 105 -1.52 0.41 -1.12
N ALA A 106 -1.36 -0.91 -0.96
CA ALA A 106 -1.35 -1.85 -2.08
C ALA A 106 -2.69 -1.85 -2.85
N ASP A 107 -3.83 -1.75 -2.15
CA ASP A 107 -5.12 -1.60 -2.81
C ASP A 107 -5.25 -0.25 -3.53
N LYS A 108 -4.83 0.85 -2.89
CA LYS A 108 -4.86 2.21 -3.48
C LYS A 108 -4.11 2.26 -4.81
N PHE A 109 -2.97 1.58 -4.88
CA PHE A 109 -2.13 1.53 -6.07
C PHE A 109 -2.30 0.26 -6.90
N ASP A 110 -3.28 -0.60 -6.64
CA ASP A 110 -3.52 -1.84 -7.39
C ASP A 110 -2.28 -2.75 -7.52
N CYS A 111 -1.55 -2.95 -6.42
CA CYS A 111 -0.30 -3.72 -6.34
C CYS A 111 -0.48 -5.14 -5.75
N ASN A 112 -1.71 -5.55 -5.39
CA ASN A 112 -1.95 -6.82 -4.68
C ASN A 112 -1.38 -8.05 -5.41
N VAL A 113 -1.47 -8.08 -6.75
CA VAL A 113 -0.92 -9.18 -7.56
C VAL A 113 0.60 -9.24 -7.48
N ALA A 114 1.27 -8.09 -7.54
CA ALA A 114 2.73 -8.00 -7.44
C ALA A 114 3.22 -8.44 -6.04
N LEU A 115 2.42 -8.21 -4.99
CA LEU A 115 2.73 -8.57 -3.62
C LEU A 115 2.27 -9.98 -3.21
N ALA A 116 1.69 -10.79 -4.12
CA ALA A 116 0.99 -12.03 -3.77
C ALA A 116 1.78 -13.02 -2.90
N PHE A 117 3.11 -13.11 -3.08
CA PHE A 117 3.95 -13.97 -2.25
C PHE A 117 4.24 -13.37 -0.87
N ALA A 118 4.50 -12.07 -0.80
CA ALA A 118 4.70 -11.37 0.47
C ALA A 118 3.43 -11.42 1.33
N ILE A 119 2.26 -11.22 0.72
CA ILE A 119 0.94 -11.30 1.37
C ILE A 119 0.75 -12.67 2.06
N LYS A 120 1.14 -13.77 1.43
CA LYS A 120 1.03 -15.12 2.04
C LYS A 120 1.88 -15.25 3.30
N VAL A 121 3.05 -14.59 3.33
CA VAL A 121 3.93 -14.60 4.50
C VAL A 121 3.35 -13.71 5.60
N TRP A 122 2.94 -12.49 5.26
CA TRP A 122 2.42 -11.50 6.21
C TRP A 122 1.09 -11.91 6.86
N LEU A 123 0.21 -12.57 6.12
CA LEU A 123 -1.09 -13.00 6.63
C LEU A 123 -1.06 -14.36 7.35
N ASN A 124 0.13 -14.93 7.60
CA ASN A 124 0.24 -16.17 8.37
C ASN A 124 -0.03 -15.93 9.86
N CYS A 125 -1.25 -16.23 10.31
CA CYS A 125 -1.70 -15.98 11.68
C CYS A 125 -1.75 -17.22 12.58
N ALA A 126 -1.14 -18.34 12.18
CA ALA A 126 -1.32 -19.64 12.85
C ALA A 126 -1.01 -19.63 14.36
N ASN A 127 -0.14 -18.72 14.81
CA ASN A 127 0.28 -18.60 16.21
C ASN A 127 -0.23 -17.32 16.90
N ILE A 128 -1.16 -16.59 16.29
CA ILE A 128 -1.65 -15.31 16.82
C ILE A 128 -2.98 -15.54 17.52
N THR A 129 -3.03 -15.22 18.83
CA THR A 129 -4.25 -15.30 19.64
C THR A 129 -4.75 -13.93 20.10
N ASP A 130 -3.96 -12.87 19.93
CA ASP A 130 -4.37 -11.52 20.30
C ASP A 130 -5.47 -11.01 19.36
N SER A 131 -6.61 -10.61 19.93
CA SER A 131 -7.77 -10.20 19.13
C SER A 131 -7.54 -8.92 18.34
N ASN A 132 -6.72 -7.98 18.83
CA ASN A 132 -6.46 -6.74 18.10
C ASN A 132 -5.54 -6.99 16.90
N GLN A 133 -4.54 -7.86 17.05
CA GLN A 133 -3.71 -8.31 15.94
C GLN A 133 -4.53 -9.08 14.90
N LEU A 134 -5.35 -10.05 15.33
CA LEU A 134 -6.24 -10.79 14.43
C LEU A 134 -7.21 -9.84 13.71
N TRP A 135 -7.77 -8.84 14.40
CA TRP A 135 -8.64 -7.83 13.79
C TRP A 135 -7.93 -7.03 12.69
N ARG A 136 -6.70 -6.55 12.94
CA ARG A 136 -5.92 -5.83 11.93
C ARG A 136 -5.54 -6.71 10.74
N LEU A 137 -5.13 -7.95 10.99
CA LEU A 137 -4.80 -8.91 9.93
C LEU A 137 -6.04 -9.30 9.11
N LEU A 138 -7.21 -9.41 9.74
CA LEU A 138 -8.47 -9.66 9.05
C LEU A 138 -8.78 -8.53 8.05
N ARG A 139 -8.59 -7.29 8.51
CA ARG A 139 -8.76 -6.10 7.66
C ARG A 139 -7.71 -6.04 6.56
N ALA A 140 -6.46 -6.39 6.86
CA ALA A 140 -5.42 -6.48 5.85
C ALA A 140 -5.78 -7.51 4.77
N ALA A 141 -6.28 -8.69 5.17
CA ALA A 141 -6.75 -9.72 4.24
C ALA A 141 -7.90 -9.22 3.34
N TYR A 142 -8.81 -8.40 3.87
CA TYR A 142 -9.85 -7.74 3.09
C TYR A 142 -9.26 -6.78 2.05
N TRP A 143 -8.33 -5.91 2.44
CA TRP A 143 -7.70 -4.94 1.53
C TRP A 143 -6.86 -5.61 0.44
N PHE A 144 -6.13 -6.67 0.80
CA PHE A 144 -5.37 -7.50 -0.13
C PHE A 144 -6.24 -8.37 -1.05
N ASP A 145 -7.57 -8.40 -0.86
CA ASP A 145 -8.50 -9.28 -1.57
C ASP A 145 -8.13 -10.78 -1.44
N ASN A 146 -7.63 -11.18 -0.26
CA ASN A 146 -7.20 -12.54 0.04
C ASN A 146 -8.27 -13.30 0.83
N ALA A 147 -9.22 -13.89 0.11
CA ALA A 147 -10.36 -14.60 0.71
C ALA A 147 -9.95 -15.75 1.64
N LYS A 148 -8.89 -16.50 1.29
CA LYS A 148 -8.42 -17.64 2.09
C LYS A 148 -7.92 -17.18 3.46
N SER A 149 -7.01 -16.20 3.48
CA SER A 149 -6.51 -15.65 4.75
C SER A 149 -7.62 -14.96 5.53
N PHE A 150 -8.55 -14.28 4.85
CA PHE A 150 -9.71 -13.67 5.51
C PHE A 150 -10.55 -14.70 6.27
N GLU A 151 -10.83 -15.87 5.66
CA GLU A 151 -11.54 -16.97 6.31
C GLU A 151 -10.77 -17.53 7.51
N GLU A 152 -9.49 -17.85 7.33
CA GLU A 152 -8.63 -18.41 8.38
C GLU A 152 -8.51 -17.48 9.59
N ILE A 153 -8.27 -16.19 9.35
CA ILE A 153 -8.15 -15.17 10.40
C ILE A 153 -9.50 -14.92 11.07
N SER A 154 -10.61 -14.90 10.31
CA SER A 154 -11.96 -14.77 10.86
C SER A 154 -12.26 -15.88 11.85
N LEU A 155 -11.93 -17.13 11.50
CA LEU A 155 -12.09 -18.28 12.37
C LEU A 155 -11.25 -18.13 13.65
N GLY A 156 -9.99 -17.73 13.51
CA GLY A 156 -9.12 -17.44 14.66
C GLY A 156 -9.73 -16.40 15.59
N LEU A 157 -10.28 -15.31 15.03
CA LEU A 157 -10.92 -14.25 15.81
C LEU A 157 -12.16 -14.76 16.56
N ILE A 158 -13.02 -15.54 15.90
CA ILE A 158 -14.22 -16.14 16.52
C ILE A 158 -13.84 -17.08 17.68
N LEU A 159 -12.77 -17.86 17.54
CA LEU A 159 -12.33 -18.82 18.55
C LEU A 159 -11.67 -18.16 19.77
N HIS A 160 -10.93 -17.07 19.56
CA HIS A 160 -10.11 -16.47 20.61
C HIS A 160 -10.73 -15.21 21.23
N HIS A 161 -11.57 -14.47 20.51
CA HIS A 161 -12.15 -13.24 21.02
C HIS A 161 -13.32 -13.50 21.99
N ARG A 162 -13.20 -12.98 23.22
CA ARG A 162 -14.25 -13.07 24.25
C ARG A 162 -14.89 -11.72 24.60
N GLY A 163 -14.48 -10.66 23.90
CA GLY A 163 -14.95 -9.29 24.13
C GLY A 163 -16.06 -8.87 23.18
N SER A 164 -16.35 -7.57 23.18
CA SER A 164 -17.22 -6.95 22.18
C SER A 164 -16.42 -6.62 20.93
N TYR A 165 -16.89 -7.06 19.77
CA TYR A 165 -16.33 -6.71 18.46
C TYR A 165 -16.38 -5.20 18.18
N LEU A 166 -17.34 -4.46 18.77
CA LEU A 166 -17.39 -3.00 18.67
C LEU A 166 -16.16 -2.33 19.31
N LYS A 167 -15.55 -2.96 20.32
CA LYS A 167 -14.32 -2.44 20.92
C LYS A 167 -13.12 -2.63 20.01
N LEU A 168 -13.08 -3.71 19.24
CA LEU A 168 -12.04 -3.90 18.21
C LEU A 168 -12.15 -2.83 17.13
N TRP A 169 -13.38 -2.46 16.75
CA TRP A 169 -13.65 -1.38 15.80
C TRP A 169 -13.18 -0.01 16.30
N ALA A 170 -13.43 0.32 17.57
CA ALA A 170 -13.14 1.65 18.12
C ALA A 170 -11.64 1.96 18.34
N HIS A 171 -10.76 0.97 18.20
CA HIS A 171 -9.32 1.11 18.48
C HIS A 171 -8.47 1.45 17.25
N ASP A 172 -9.02 1.37 16.04
CA ASP A 172 -8.32 1.73 14.82
C ASP A 172 -9.06 2.89 14.13
N ASP A 173 -8.39 4.02 13.91
CA ASP A 173 -8.90 5.18 13.16
C ASP A 173 -9.17 4.81 11.69
N ILE A 174 -10.27 4.11 11.40
CA ILE A 174 -10.74 3.87 10.03
C ILE A 174 -12.25 4.05 9.96
N ASP A 175 -12.65 5.22 9.49
CA ASP A 175 -13.93 5.40 8.80
C ASP A 175 -13.72 5.90 7.36
N ALA A 176 -12.69 6.70 7.08
CA ALA A 176 -12.52 7.30 5.75
C ALA A 176 -12.20 6.27 4.64
N ASP A 177 -11.24 5.36 4.83
CA ASP A 177 -10.76 4.52 3.73
C ASP A 177 -11.78 3.47 3.26
N ILE A 178 -12.50 2.84 4.20
CA ILE A 178 -13.57 1.90 3.86
C ILE A 178 -14.70 2.64 3.15
N LEU A 179 -15.11 3.82 3.65
CA LEU A 179 -16.11 4.65 2.99
C LEU A 179 -15.65 5.05 1.58
N ILE A 180 -14.39 5.48 1.40
CA ILE A 180 -13.81 5.83 0.11
C ILE A 180 -13.86 4.65 -0.87
N ARG A 181 -13.52 3.44 -0.43
CA ARG A 181 -13.59 2.25 -1.30
C ARG A 181 -15.04 1.90 -1.67
N THR A 182 -15.97 2.03 -0.73
CA THR A 182 -17.39 1.79 -0.98
C THR A 182 -17.94 2.80 -1.99
N CYS A 183 -17.56 4.08 -1.85
CA CYS A 183 -17.89 5.15 -2.78
C CYS A 183 -17.28 4.90 -4.17
N ARG A 184 -15.97 4.62 -4.28
CA ARG A 184 -15.30 4.36 -5.57
C ARG A 184 -15.87 3.13 -6.30
N LYS A 185 -16.20 2.05 -5.58
CA LYS A 185 -16.87 0.88 -6.19
C LYS A 185 -18.25 1.27 -6.72
N SER A 186 -19.03 2.08 -5.99
CA SER A 186 -20.35 2.53 -6.44
C SER A 186 -20.29 3.46 -7.68
N GLU A 187 -19.25 4.29 -7.82
CA GLU A 187 -19.04 5.17 -8.98
C GLU A 187 -18.66 4.38 -10.24
N LEU A 188 -17.84 3.33 -10.12
CA LEU A 188 -17.51 2.43 -11.23
C LEU A 188 -18.73 1.63 -11.74
N PHE A 189 -19.69 1.32 -10.87
CA PHE A 189 -20.98 0.72 -11.27
C PHE A 189 -21.93 1.72 -11.94
N ALA A 190 -21.83 3.02 -11.62
CA ALA A 190 -22.64 4.05 -12.28
C ALA A 190 -22.16 4.35 -13.71
N HIS A 191 -20.86 4.24 -13.98
CA HIS A 191 -20.26 4.54 -15.30
C HIS A 191 -20.29 3.36 -16.29
N SER A 192 -20.63 2.14 -15.83
CA SER A 192 -20.78 0.95 -16.68
C SER A 192 -22.19 0.73 -17.24
N LYS A 193 -23.13 1.65 -16.98
CA LYS A 193 -24.53 1.62 -17.47
C LYS A 193 -24.90 2.77 -18.40
N ILE A 194 -24.01 3.16 -19.31
CA ILE A 194 -24.41 3.94 -20.49
C ILE A 194 -23.96 3.19 -21.76
N PRO A 195 -24.78 2.29 -22.31
CA PRO A 195 -24.62 1.88 -23.69
C PRO A 195 -25.13 3.00 -24.61
N SER A 196 -24.43 3.21 -25.71
CA SER A 196 -24.81 4.08 -26.82
C SER A 196 -26.05 3.57 -27.54
#